data_AF-A0A4W5RDN5-F1
#
_entry.id   AF-A0A4W5RDN5-F1
#
_cell.length_a   1.000
_cell.length_b   1.000
_cell.length_c   1.000
_cell.angle_alpha   90.00
_cell.angle_beta   90.00
_cell.angle_gamma   90.00
#
_symmetry.space_group_name_H-M   'P 1'
#
loop_
_entity.id
_entity.type
_entity.pdbx_description
1 polymer ?
#
loop_
_entity_poly.entity_id
_entity_poly.type
_entity_poly.pdbx_seq_one_letter_code
_entity_poly.pdbx_strand_id
1 'polypeptide(L)'
;GGGFYFISLLCVLQWCYKRVCVAYGTRPEGVDGGWGLWTPWEECSRTCGGGVSSSIRHCDSPRPTIGGKYCLGERKRFRSCNIDECPAGSQDFREIQCSDFDNVPFRGKFYTWQPYRGGAYSKCVCS
;
A
#
# COMPACT_ATOMS: atom_id res chain seq x y z
N GLY A 1 21.32 64.23 1.73
CA GLY A 1 21.68 62.92 2.32
C GLY A 1 20.42 62.11 2.46
N GLY A 2 20.21 61.10 1.61
CA GLY A 2 18.93 60.38 1.53
C GLY A 2 19.07 58.93 1.07
N GLY A 3 20.15 58.26 1.49
CA GLY A 3 20.55 56.94 0.97
C GLY A 3 20.46 55.76 1.94
N PHE A 4 19.85 55.92 3.12
CA PHE A 4 19.89 54.88 4.18
C PHE A 4 18.54 54.29 4.59
N TYR A 5 17.42 54.74 4.02
CA TYR A 5 16.08 54.26 4.44
C TYR A 5 15.39 53.31 3.47
N PHE A 6 15.88 53.16 2.23
CA PHE A 6 15.24 52.30 1.23
C PHE A 6 15.75 50.85 1.21
N ILE A 7 16.92 50.58 1.81
CA ILE A 7 17.52 49.24 1.77
C ILE A 7 17.00 48.34 2.92
N SER A 8 16.33 48.92 3.93
CA SER A 8 15.97 48.21 5.17
C SER A 8 14.53 47.67 5.23
N LEU A 9 13.65 48.03 4.29
CA LEU A 9 12.23 47.60 4.31
C LEU A 9 11.91 46.36 3.46
N LEU A 10 12.85 45.87 2.64
CA LEU A 10 12.62 44.73 1.75
C LEU A 10 12.92 43.37 2.40
N CYS A 11 13.38 43.31 3.65
CA CYS A 11 13.97 42.09 4.22
C CYS A 11 13.34 41.57 5.53
N VAL A 12 12.03 41.73 5.77
CA VAL A 12 11.41 41.14 7.00
C VAL A 12 9.94 40.72 6.84
N LEU A 13 9.51 40.13 5.73
CA LEU A 13 8.13 39.62 5.62
C LEU A 13 8.06 38.20 5.07
N GLN A 14 9.00 37.33 5.45
CA GLN A 14 8.90 35.91 5.19
C GLN A 14 8.81 35.14 6.51
N TRP A 15 7.94 34.15 6.56
CA TRP A 15 7.81 33.23 7.68
C TRP A 15 8.00 31.79 7.19
N CYS A 16 8.41 30.89 8.08
CA CYS A 16 8.59 29.48 7.73
C CYS A 16 7.27 28.74 7.90
N TYR A 17 6.72 28.23 6.80
CA TYR A 17 5.57 27.33 6.81
C TYR A 17 5.95 26.00 6.19
N LYS A 18 5.91 24.91 6.99
CA LYS A 18 6.21 23.54 6.51
C LYS A 18 7.51 23.45 5.67
N ARG A 19 8.60 24.06 6.17
CA ARG A 19 9.95 24.11 5.56
C ARG A 19 10.10 24.98 4.30
N VAL A 20 9.15 25.88 4.02
CA VAL A 20 9.25 26.86 2.92
C VAL A 20 9.11 28.27 3.45
N CYS A 21 9.91 29.19 2.91
CA CYS A 21 9.80 30.63 3.18
C CYS A 21 8.60 31.19 2.41
N VAL A 22 7.59 31.67 3.14
CA VAL A 22 6.33 32.20 2.58
C VAL A 22 6.12 33.65 3.02
N ALA A 23 5.50 34.48 2.18
CA ALA A 23 5.26 35.87 2.52
C ALA A 23 4.26 36.00 3.68
N TYR A 24 4.54 36.92 4.61
CA TYR A 24 3.65 37.22 5.74
C TYR A 24 2.27 37.66 5.21
N GLY A 25 1.20 37.04 5.70
CA GLY A 25 -0.17 37.27 5.22
C GLY A 25 -0.65 36.35 4.08
N THR A 26 0.22 35.50 3.52
CA THR A 26 -0.19 34.46 2.56
C THR A 26 -0.13 33.08 3.22
N ARG A 27 -1.24 32.34 3.19
CA ARG A 27 -1.26 30.91 3.50
C ARG A 27 -1.37 30.18 2.16
N PRO A 28 -0.30 29.55 1.65
CA PRO A 28 -0.40 28.78 0.41
C PRO A 28 -1.44 27.68 0.62
N GLU A 29 -2.49 27.66 -0.21
CA GLU A 29 -3.39 26.52 -0.27
C GLU A 29 -2.63 25.36 -0.91
N GLY A 30 -2.51 24.26 -0.18
CA GLY A 30 -1.85 23.06 -0.69
C GLY A 30 -2.70 22.40 -1.76
N VAL A 31 -2.04 21.82 -2.75
CA VAL A 31 -2.69 20.99 -3.76
C VAL A 31 -3.00 19.64 -3.13
N ASP A 32 -4.28 19.26 -3.12
CA ASP A 32 -4.72 17.94 -2.69
C ASP A 32 -4.15 16.86 -3.64
N GLY A 33 -3.76 15.73 -3.06
CA GLY A 33 -3.19 14.62 -3.81
C GLY A 33 -4.24 13.93 -4.70
N GLY A 34 -3.85 13.59 -5.93
CA GLY A 34 -4.66 12.81 -6.86
C GLY A 34 -4.08 11.41 -7.09
N TRP A 35 -4.98 10.45 -7.27
CA TRP A 35 -4.59 9.08 -7.60
C TRP A 35 -4.02 9.03 -9.02
N GLY A 36 -2.82 8.46 -9.14
CA GLY A 36 -2.30 7.98 -10.41
C GLY A 36 -3.06 6.78 -10.93
N LEU A 37 -2.70 6.35 -12.15
CA LEU A 37 -3.27 5.16 -12.74
C LEU A 37 -2.93 3.91 -11.93
N TRP A 38 -3.81 2.93 -12.01
CA TRP A 38 -3.52 1.59 -11.51
C TRP A 38 -2.40 0.97 -12.33
N THR A 39 -1.44 0.35 -11.64
CA THR A 39 -0.46 -0.52 -12.28
C THR A 39 -1.19 -1.67 -12.96
N PRO A 40 -0.58 -2.27 -14.01
CA PRO A 40 -1.00 -3.59 -14.46
C PRO A 40 -1.11 -4.55 -13.29
N TRP A 41 -2.01 -5.51 -13.44
CA TRP A 41 -2.15 -6.58 -12.48
C TRP A 41 -0.85 -7.38 -12.40
N GLU A 42 -0.36 -7.59 -11.19
CA GLU A 42 0.76 -8.48 -10.92
C GLU A 42 0.41 -9.92 -11.35
N GLU A 43 1.44 -10.73 -11.52
CA GLU A 43 1.27 -12.15 -11.79
C GLU A 43 0.37 -12.80 -10.73
N CYS A 44 -0.43 -13.75 -11.18
CA CYS A 44 -1.31 -14.47 -10.28
C CYS A 44 -0.46 -15.28 -9.30
N SER A 45 -0.80 -15.24 -8.01
CA SER A 45 -0.08 -16.01 -6.98
C SER A 45 -0.08 -17.52 -7.22
N ARG A 46 -0.99 -18.02 -8.08
CA ARG A 46 -1.14 -19.43 -8.41
C ARG A 46 -1.46 -19.60 -9.88
N THR A 47 -1.11 -20.75 -10.44
CA THR A 47 -1.44 -21.14 -11.82
C THR A 47 -2.74 -21.93 -11.94
N CYS A 48 -3.26 -22.46 -10.82
CA CYS A 48 -4.52 -23.20 -10.74
C CYS A 48 -5.09 -23.16 -9.31
N GLY A 49 -6.35 -23.58 -9.16
CA GLY A 49 -7.03 -23.79 -7.88
C GLY A 49 -7.36 -22.51 -7.13
N GLY A 50 -7.41 -21.38 -7.84
CA GLY A 50 -7.73 -20.05 -7.32
C GLY A 50 -6.52 -19.37 -6.66
N GLY A 51 -5.92 -18.43 -7.37
CA GLY A 51 -4.92 -17.48 -6.87
C GLY A 51 -5.47 -16.06 -6.69
N VAL A 52 -4.60 -15.16 -6.24
CA VAL A 52 -4.88 -13.74 -6.06
C VAL A 52 -3.85 -12.94 -6.84
N SER A 53 -4.31 -11.95 -7.58
CA SER A 53 -3.49 -10.97 -8.28
C SER A 53 -3.76 -9.59 -7.69
N SER A 54 -2.72 -8.76 -7.62
CA SER A 54 -2.79 -7.45 -6.98
C SER A 54 -2.42 -6.33 -7.95
N SER A 55 -2.98 -5.14 -7.73
CA SER A 55 -2.70 -3.94 -8.52
C SER A 55 -2.64 -2.76 -7.57
N ILE A 56 -1.68 -1.87 -7.79
CA ILE A 56 -1.34 -0.77 -6.89
C ILE A 56 -1.50 0.55 -7.65
N ARG A 57 -1.80 1.63 -6.95
CA ARG A 57 -1.70 2.99 -7.50
C ARG A 57 -1.01 3.90 -6.50
N HIS A 58 -0.41 4.97 -7.02
CA HIS A 58 0.29 5.96 -6.20
C HIS A 58 -0.52 7.25 -6.11
N CYS A 59 -0.35 7.99 -5.01
CA CYS A 59 -0.96 9.31 -4.83
C CYS A 59 0.01 10.37 -5.33
N ASP A 60 0.18 10.44 -6.64
CA ASP A 60 1.18 11.29 -7.29
C ASP A 60 0.69 12.05 -8.52
N SER A 61 -0.61 12.02 -8.79
CA SER A 61 -1.23 12.62 -9.98
C SER A 61 -2.37 13.58 -9.62
N PRO A 62 -2.11 14.75 -8.99
CA PRO A 62 -0.80 15.29 -8.61
C PRO A 62 -0.32 14.81 -7.23
N ARG A 63 0.98 14.98 -6.93
CA ARG A 63 1.51 14.76 -5.58
C ARG A 63 0.95 15.83 -4.62
N PRO A 64 0.47 15.44 -3.42
CA PRO A 64 -0.04 16.41 -2.46
C PRO A 64 1.08 17.37 -2.03
N THR A 65 0.79 18.66 -2.03
CA THR A 65 1.73 19.70 -1.63
C THR A 65 1.38 20.28 -0.25
N ILE A 66 1.97 21.41 0.10
CA ILE A 66 2.01 21.96 1.45
C ILE A 66 0.60 22.26 1.97
N GLY A 67 0.07 21.38 2.83
CA GLY A 67 -1.28 21.57 3.37
C GLY A 67 -2.39 20.90 2.58
N GLY A 68 -2.07 20.26 1.45
CA GLY A 68 -2.98 19.42 0.70
C GLY A 68 -3.24 18.09 1.41
N LYS A 69 -4.43 17.54 1.19
CA LYS A 69 -4.85 16.23 1.72
C LYS A 69 -4.20 15.11 0.93
N TYR A 70 -3.91 14.02 1.63
CA TYR A 70 -3.51 12.77 0.96
C TYR A 70 -4.71 12.14 0.26
N CYS A 71 -4.46 11.33 -0.78
CA CYS A 71 -5.52 10.65 -1.51
C CYS A 71 -6.33 9.73 -0.61
N LEU A 72 -7.65 9.85 -0.68
CA LEU A 72 -8.59 8.99 0.05
C LEU A 72 -8.98 7.78 -0.83
N GLY A 73 -9.09 6.62 -0.21
CA GLY A 73 -9.49 5.36 -0.85
C GLY A 73 -8.37 4.33 -0.95
N GLU A 74 -8.62 3.27 -1.71
CA GLU A 74 -7.73 2.10 -1.78
C GLU A 74 -6.44 2.42 -2.54
N ARG A 75 -5.28 2.13 -1.94
CA ARG A 75 -3.98 2.18 -2.62
C ARG A 75 -3.70 0.90 -3.42
N LYS A 76 -4.25 -0.23 -2.95
CA LYS A 76 -4.00 -1.56 -3.47
C LYS A 76 -5.35 -2.28 -3.60
N ARG A 77 -5.56 -2.93 -4.74
CA ARG A 77 -6.74 -3.75 -5.02
C ARG A 77 -6.33 -5.18 -5.36
N PHE A 78 -7.26 -6.10 -5.18
CA PHE A 78 -7.04 -7.54 -5.37
C PHE A 78 -8.13 -8.13 -6.27
N ARG A 79 -7.79 -9.19 -7.00
CA ARG A 79 -8.73 -10.00 -7.77
C ARG A 79 -8.38 -11.47 -7.68
N SER A 80 -9.37 -12.34 -7.81
CA SER A 80 -9.14 -13.77 -8.03
C SER A 80 -8.65 -14.00 -9.47
N CYS A 81 -7.79 -14.99 -9.64
CA CYS A 81 -7.25 -15.41 -10.93
C CYS A 81 -6.96 -16.92 -10.91
N ASN A 82 -6.89 -17.55 -12.09
CA ASN A 82 -6.55 -18.97 -12.25
C ASN A 82 -7.42 -19.89 -11.36
N ILE A 83 -8.74 -19.75 -11.51
CA ILE A 83 -9.76 -20.38 -10.66
C ILE A 83 -10.00 -21.84 -11.07
N ASP A 84 -9.55 -22.24 -12.26
CA ASP A 84 -9.66 -23.60 -12.76
C ASP A 84 -9.01 -24.61 -11.81
N GLU A 85 -9.63 -25.77 -11.66
CA GLU A 85 -9.13 -26.81 -10.77
C GLU A 85 -7.70 -27.24 -11.14
N CYS A 86 -6.90 -27.52 -10.13
CA CYS A 86 -5.56 -28.04 -10.35
C CYS A 86 -5.61 -29.49 -10.87
N PRO A 87 -4.62 -29.93 -11.66
CA PRO A 87 -4.54 -31.31 -12.12
C PRO A 87 -4.56 -32.32 -10.97
N ALA A 88 -5.16 -33.50 -11.21
CA ALA A 88 -5.19 -34.57 -10.22
C ALA A 88 -3.77 -34.94 -9.78
N GLY A 89 -3.52 -34.89 -8.47
CA GLY A 89 -2.19 -35.11 -7.87
C GLY A 89 -1.41 -33.84 -7.53
N SER A 90 -1.94 -32.65 -7.82
CA SER A 90 -1.37 -31.40 -7.30
C SER A 90 -1.42 -31.36 -5.76
N GLN A 91 -0.34 -30.93 -5.13
CA GLN A 91 -0.30 -30.76 -3.66
C GLN A 91 -1.28 -29.67 -3.21
N ASP A 92 -1.90 -29.88 -2.04
CA ASP A 92 -2.78 -28.89 -1.43
C ASP A 92 -1.97 -27.64 -1.05
N PHE A 93 -2.47 -26.46 -1.41
CA PHE A 93 -1.72 -25.23 -1.17
C PHE A 93 -1.44 -24.99 0.31
N ARG A 94 -2.37 -25.35 1.20
CA ARG A 94 -2.16 -25.18 2.65
C ARG A 94 -1.07 -26.12 3.15
N GLU A 95 -0.95 -27.29 2.55
CA GLU A 95 0.10 -28.25 2.85
C GLU A 95 1.48 -27.74 2.42
N ILE A 96 1.59 -27.20 1.20
CA ILE A 96 2.83 -26.55 0.73
C ILE A 96 3.26 -25.45 1.70
N GLN A 97 2.33 -24.54 2.05
CA GLN A 97 2.63 -23.42 2.95
C GLN A 97 3.03 -23.87 4.36
N CYS A 98 2.54 -25.01 4.84
CA CYS A 98 2.97 -25.56 6.12
C CYS A 98 4.37 -26.18 6.00
N SER A 99 4.64 -26.93 4.92
CA SER A 99 5.94 -27.60 4.72
C SER A 99 7.13 -26.64 4.64
N ASP A 100 6.91 -25.39 4.23
CA ASP A 100 7.93 -24.31 4.25
C ASP A 100 8.54 -24.11 5.65
N PHE A 101 7.81 -24.46 6.71
CA PHE A 101 8.25 -24.31 8.10
C PHE A 101 8.86 -25.58 8.70
N ASP A 102 8.87 -26.72 7.99
CA ASP A 102 9.39 -27.98 8.52
C ASP A 102 10.89 -27.91 8.85
N ASN A 103 11.62 -27.09 8.08
CA ASN A 103 13.05 -26.85 8.27
C ASN A 103 13.34 -25.67 9.23
N VAL A 104 12.32 -25.07 9.83
CA VAL A 104 12.46 -23.94 10.75
C VAL A 104 12.29 -24.44 12.19
N PRO A 105 13.36 -24.43 13.03
CA PRO A 105 13.27 -24.96 14.37
C PRO A 105 12.40 -24.08 15.27
N PHE A 106 11.39 -24.68 15.89
CA PHE A 106 10.56 -24.03 16.90
C PHE A 106 10.99 -24.49 18.29
N ARG A 107 11.47 -23.55 19.13
CA ARG A 107 12.01 -23.85 20.47
C ARG A 107 13.09 -24.95 20.45
N GLY A 108 13.97 -24.90 19.44
CA GLY A 108 15.10 -25.84 19.29
C GLY A 108 14.70 -27.24 18.82
N LYS A 109 13.46 -27.45 18.38
CA LYS A 109 12.97 -28.72 17.81
C LYS A 109 12.36 -28.48 16.44
N PHE A 110 12.52 -29.46 15.55
CA PHE A 110 11.86 -29.47 14.24
C PHE A 110 10.52 -30.18 14.36
N TYR A 111 9.57 -29.75 13.53
CA TYR A 111 8.21 -30.29 13.50
C TYR A 111 7.77 -30.42 12.05
N THR A 112 6.90 -31.39 11.78
CA THR A 112 6.17 -31.46 10.52
C THR A 112 4.87 -30.68 10.69
N TRP A 113 4.78 -29.54 10.02
CA TRP A 113 3.62 -28.67 10.10
C TRP A 113 2.49 -29.21 9.24
N GLN A 114 1.29 -29.24 9.81
CA GLN A 114 0.10 -29.69 9.11
C GLN A 114 -0.89 -28.54 8.91
N PRO A 115 -1.60 -28.50 7.78
CA PRO A 115 -2.57 -27.46 7.52
C PRO A 115 -3.73 -27.54 8.50
N TYR A 116 -3.99 -26.43 9.18
CA TYR A 116 -5.18 -26.31 10.02
C TYR A 116 -6.42 -26.19 9.13
N ARG A 117 -7.28 -27.22 9.16
CA ARG A 117 -8.53 -27.27 8.39
C ARG A 117 -9.77 -26.80 9.17
N GLY A 118 -9.57 -26.28 10.38
CA GLY A 118 -10.67 -25.89 11.28
C GLY A 118 -11.32 -27.11 11.93
N GLY A 119 -11.51 -27.07 13.26
CA GLY A 119 -12.54 -27.90 13.88
C GLY A 119 -13.89 -27.53 13.28
N ALA A 120 -14.79 -28.49 13.13
CA ALA A 120 -16.09 -28.39 12.44
C ALA A 120 -16.95 -27.19 12.87
N TYR A 121 -16.66 -26.00 12.35
CA TYR A 121 -17.59 -24.89 12.30
C TYR A 121 -18.30 -24.99 10.96
N SER A 122 -19.56 -25.43 11.07
CA SER A 122 -20.59 -25.46 10.06
C SER A 122 -20.30 -24.53 8.89
N LYS A 123 -20.21 -25.13 7.70
CA LYS A 123 -20.23 -24.46 6.41
C LYS A 123 -21.17 -23.25 6.48
N CYS A 124 -20.67 -22.05 6.24
CA CYS A 124 -21.53 -20.93 5.89
C CYS A 124 -22.16 -21.28 4.54
N VAL A 125 -23.35 -21.88 4.58
CA VAL A 125 -24.18 -22.08 3.41
C VAL A 125 -24.83 -20.73 3.14
N CYS A 126 -24.47 -20.10 2.03
CA CYS A 126 -25.29 -19.04 1.48
C CYS A 126 -26.60 -19.68 0.97
N SER A 127 -27.70 -19.34 1.64
CA SER A 127 -29.07 -19.54 1.16
C SER A 127 -29.48 -18.44 0.20
#